data_AF-A0A662Q2Q7-F1
#
_entry.id   AF-A0A662Q2Q7-F1
#
_cell.length_a   1.000
_cell.length_b   1.000
_cell.length_c   1.000
_cell.angle_alpha   90.00
_cell.angle_beta   90.00
_cell.angle_gamma   90.00
#
_symmetry.space_group_name_H-M   'P 1'
#
loop_
_entity.id
_entity.type
_entity.pdbx_description
1 polymer ?
#
loop_
_entity_poly.entity_id
_entity_poly.type
_entity_poly.pdbx_seq_one_letter_code
_entity_poly.pdbx_strand_id
1 'polypeptide(L)' 'MCEKICVYDAPTFDEEKGVMTINSIVCKGCGSCGATCPSGAISMNHFRDQQLFAQINMLSS' A
#
# COMPACT_ATOMS: atom_id res chain seq x y z
N MET A 1 2.59 7.81 12.68
CA MET A 1 2.89 6.35 12.71
C MET A 1 3.20 5.84 11.32
N CYS A 2 2.26 5.96 10.37
CA CYS A 2 2.43 5.48 8.99
C CYS A 2 3.65 6.08 8.27
N GLU A 3 3.92 7.38 8.49
CA GLU A 3 5.10 8.08 7.97
C GLU A 3 6.42 7.43 8.41
N LYS A 4 6.58 7.21 9.73
CA LYS A 4 7.84 6.70 10.32
C LYS A 4 8.19 5.26 9.94
N ILE A 5 7.23 4.45 9.52
CA ILE A 5 7.49 3.04 9.15
C ILE A 5 7.87 2.88 7.67
N CYS A 6 7.65 3.92 6.86
CA CYS A 6 7.95 3.84 5.44
C CYS A 6 9.40 4.24 5.18
N VAL A 7 10.23 3.28 4.77
CA VAL A 7 11.62 3.56 4.37
C VAL A 7 11.76 4.40 3.10
N TYR A 8 10.65 4.68 2.43
CA TYR A 8 10.57 5.46 1.20
C TYR A 8 9.91 6.83 1.40
N ASP A 9 9.53 7.17 2.65
CA ASP A 9 8.82 8.41 3.00
C ASP A 9 7.59 8.67 2.11
N ALA A 10 6.91 7.59 1.70
CA ALA A 10 5.76 7.66 0.81
C ALA A 10 4.48 8.27 1.44
N PRO A 11 4.20 8.10 2.75
CA PRO A 11 3.01 8.67 3.39
C PRO A 11 3.19 10.16 3.70
N THR A 12 2.17 10.96 3.39
CA THR A 12 2.14 12.41 3.68
C THR A 12 0.77 12.79 4.26
N PHE A 13 0.74 13.65 5.28
CA PHE A 13 -0.51 14.14 5.84
C PHE A 13 -1.09 15.28 4.99
N ASP A 14 -2.32 15.12 4.54
CA ASP A 14 -3.10 16.16 3.87
C ASP A 14 -3.87 16.93 4.95
N GLU A 15 -3.39 18.14 5.29
CA GLU A 15 -3.97 18.98 6.33
C GLU A 15 -5.39 19.46 5.98
N GLU A 16 -5.69 19.66 4.69
CA GLU A 16 -7.01 20.13 4.26
C GLU A 16 -8.07 19.04 4.44
N LYS A 17 -7.72 17.80 4.14
CA LYS A 17 -8.63 16.66 4.26
C LYS A 17 -8.54 15.97 5.62
N GLY A 18 -7.51 16.25 6.41
CA GLY A 18 -7.25 15.59 7.68
C GLY A 18 -6.95 14.10 7.52
N VAL A 19 -6.39 13.67 6.38
CA VAL A 19 -6.12 12.26 6.08
C VAL A 19 -4.68 12.03 5.67
N MET A 20 -4.16 10.82 5.94
CA MET A 20 -2.90 10.38 5.37
C MET A 20 -3.09 9.98 3.91
N THR A 21 -2.26 10.51 3.04
CA THR A 21 -2.18 10.16 1.62
C THR A 21 -0.88 9.39 1.34
N ILE A 22 -0.87 8.58 0.29
CA ILE A 22 0.32 7.81 -0.13
C ILE A 22 0.75 8.30 -1.51
N ASN A 23 1.99 8.76 -1.62
CA ASN A 23 2.59 9.07 -2.91
C ASN A 23 2.90 7.77 -3.68
N SER A 24 2.08 7.46 -4.69
CA SER A 24 2.21 6.26 -5.51
C SER A 24 3.47 6.23 -6.37
N ILE A 25 4.13 7.37 -6.61
CA ILE A 25 5.35 7.45 -7.43
C ILE A 25 6.53 6.79 -6.69
N VAL A 26 6.64 7.03 -5.38
CA VAL A 26 7.74 6.50 -4.55
C VAL A 26 7.34 5.23 -3.79
N CYS A 27 6.05 4.99 -3.58
CA CYS A 27 5.55 3.81 -2.88
C CYS A 27 5.88 2.52 -3.65
N LYS A 28 6.54 1.58 -2.97
CA LYS A 28 6.86 0.24 -3.52
C LYS A 28 5.84 -0.85 -3.19
N GLY A 29 4.78 -0.53 -2.44
CA GLY A 29 3.74 -1.49 -2.09
C GLY A 29 4.16 -2.58 -1.09
N CYS A 30 5.12 -2.30 -0.18
CA CYS A 30 5.59 -3.28 0.81
C CYS A 30 4.56 -3.61 1.91
N GLY A 31 3.53 -2.78 2.09
CA GLY A 31 2.44 -3.03 3.05
C GLY A 31 2.72 -2.71 4.51
N SER A 32 3.93 -2.30 4.89
CA SER A 32 4.28 -2.01 6.29
C SER A 32 3.38 -0.95 6.94
N CYS A 33 3.05 0.11 6.19
CA CYS A 33 2.16 1.16 6.66
C CYS A 33 0.70 0.67 6.83
N GLY A 34 0.22 -0.21 5.95
CA GLY A 34 -1.11 -0.82 6.05
C GLY A 34 -1.23 -1.75 7.26
N ALA A 35 -0.23 -2.60 7.48
CA ALA A 35 -0.22 -3.57 8.59
C ALA A 35 -0.16 -2.92 9.97
N THR A 36 0.50 -1.76 10.10
CA THR A 36 0.63 -1.04 11.38
C THR A 36 -0.46 0.00 11.62
N CYS A 37 -1.30 0.29 10.62
CA CYS A 37 -2.27 1.37 10.70
C CYS A 37 -3.38 1.03 11.72
N PRO A 38 -3.44 1.71 12.88
CA PRO A 38 -4.42 1.37 13.91
C PRO A 38 -5.86 1.70 13.48
N SER A 39 -6.03 2.66 12.56
CA SER A 39 -7.33 3.02 11.99
C SER A 39 -7.76 2.13 10.83
N GLY A 40 -6.88 1.25 10.32
CA GLY A 40 -7.14 0.47 9.11
C GLY A 40 -7.35 1.32 7.84
N ALA A 41 -7.00 2.60 7.85
CA ALA A 41 -7.31 3.55 6.78
C ALA A 41 -6.49 3.33 5.49
N ILE A 42 -5.36 2.61 5.58
CA ILE A 42 -4.48 2.37 4.44
C ILE A 42 -4.90 1.10 3.72
N SER A 43 -5.49 1.27 2.53
CA SER A 43 -5.79 0.17 1.60
C SER A 43 -4.75 0.09 0.49
N MET A 44 -4.24 -1.12 0.22
CA MET A 44 -3.28 -1.35 -0.86
C MET A 44 -3.99 -1.80 -2.15
N ASN A 45 -3.97 -0.93 -3.16
CA ASN A 45 -4.66 -1.16 -4.44
C ASN A 45 -4.00 -2.23 -5.36
N HIS A 46 -2.81 -2.74 -5.02
CA HIS A 46 -2.00 -3.59 -5.91
C HIS A 46 -2.09 -5.11 -5.66
N PHE A 47 -2.88 -5.55 -4.68
CA PHE A 47 -3.32 -6.96 -4.66
C PHE A 47 -4.69 -7.03 -5.33
N ARG A 48 -4.77 -6.73 -6.63
CA ARG A 48 -5.90 -7.23 -7.40
C ARG A 48 -5.66 -8.73 -7.53
N ASP A 49 -6.42 -9.53 -6.80
CA ASP A 49 -6.41 -11.00 -6.81
C ASP A 49 -6.32 -11.60 -8.23
N GLN A 50 -6.80 -10.86 -9.24
CA GLN A 50 -6.71 -11.21 -10.65
C GLN A 50 -5.27 -11.39 -11.19
N GLN A 51 -4.24 -10.76 -10.61
CA GLN A 51 -2.85 -10.97 -11.03
C GLN A 51 -2.23 -12.26 -10.45
N LEU A 52 -2.75 -12.76 -9.33
CA LEU A 52 -2.29 -14.02 -8.72
C LEU A 52 -2.78 -15.24 -9.52
N PHE A 53 -4.04 -15.23 -9.98
CA PHE A 53 -4.58 -16.33 -10.80
C PHE A 53 -3.87 -16.50 -12.15
N ALA A 54 -3.36 -15.41 -12.75
CA ALA A 54 -2.58 -15.49 -13.98
C ALA A 54 -1.26 -16.26 -13.80
N GLN A 55 -0.65 -16.20 -12.60
CA GLN A 55 0.58 -16.94 -12.30
C GLN A 55 0.32 -18.44 -12.08
N ILE A 56 -0.82 -18.81 -11.49
CA ILE A 56 -1.20 -20.21 -11.28
C ILE A 56 -1.46 -20.91 -12.62
N ASN A 57 -2.13 -20.24 -13.56
CA ASN A 57 -2.42 -20.80 -14.89
C ASN A 57 -1.17 -21.01 -15.76
N MET A 58 -0.04 -20.38 -15.45
CA MET A 58 1.22 -20.55 -16.21
C MET A 58 2.00 -21.81 -15.80
N LEU A 59 1.74 -22.35 -14.60
CA LEU A 59 2.40 -23.54 -14.07
C LEU A 59 1.66 -24.85 -14.41
N SER A 60 0.55 -24.77 -15.15
CA SER A 60 -0.31 -25.90 -15.52
C SER A 60 -0.30 -26.19 -17.03
N SER A 61 0.78 -25.87 -17.76
CA SER A 61 0.97 -26.23 -19.17
C SER A 61 2.32 -26.87 -19.41
#